data_AF-A0A1H3FRV0-F1
#
_entry.id   AF-A0A1H3FRV0-F1
#
_cell.length_a   1.000
_cell.length_b   1.000
_cell.length_c   1.000
_cell.angle_alpha   90.00
_cell.angle_beta   90.00
_cell.angle_gamma   90.00
#
_symmetry.space_group_name_H-M   'P 1'
#
loop_
_entity.id
_entity.type
_entity.pdbx_description
1 polymer ?
#
loop_
_entity_poly.entity_id
_entity_poly.type
_entity_poly.pdbx_seq_one_letter_code
_entity_poly.pdbx_strand_id
1 'polypeptide(L)'
;MTISKELLDELLKGCERPEDLLGNNGLMKELKIKLMERMLGAELTAHLGYEDGKEAPPDQVNRRNGSSAKRLKGQDGELPIAVPRDRDGSFEPELVK
;
A
#
# COMPACT_ATOMS: atom_id res chain seq x y z
N MET A 1 8.11 18.14 -0.27
CA MET A 1 8.84 16.87 -0.10
C MET A 1 9.97 16.82 -1.10
N THR A 2 11.19 16.50 -0.67
CA THR A 2 12.36 16.36 -1.55
C THR A 2 12.72 14.89 -1.64
N ILE A 3 12.67 14.32 -2.85
CA ILE A 3 13.16 12.97 -3.12
C ILE A 3 14.69 13.07 -3.27
N SER A 4 15.44 12.26 -2.53
CA SER A 4 16.90 12.26 -2.58
C SER A 4 17.41 11.62 -3.88
N LYS A 5 18.59 12.03 -4.34
CA LYS A 5 19.20 11.47 -5.56
C LYS A 5 19.51 9.99 -5.38
N GLU A 6 19.98 9.63 -4.20
CA GLU A 6 20.34 8.26 -3.84
C GLU A 6 19.13 7.33 -3.95
N LEU A 7 17.94 7.79 -3.55
CA LEU A 7 16.71 7.00 -3.69
C LEU A 7 16.28 6.87 -5.16
N LEU A 8 16.49 7.90 -5.98
CA LEU A 8 16.21 7.82 -7.41
C LEU A 8 17.15 6.81 -8.10
N ASP A 9 18.43 6.83 -7.76
CA ASP A 9 19.42 5.88 -8.27
C ASP A 9 19.10 4.44 -7.83
N GLU A 10 18.62 4.26 -6.59
CA GLU A 10 18.17 2.96 -6.08
C GLU A 10 16.91 2.46 -6.82
N LEU A 11 15.90 3.32 -6.99
CA LEU A 11 14.66 2.98 -7.69
C LEU A 11 14.90 2.65 -9.17
N LEU A 12 15.81 3.37 -9.84
CA LEU A 12 16.14 3.14 -11.25
C LEU A 12 17.12 1.98 -11.47
N LYS A 13 17.62 1.35 -10.40
CA LYS A 13 18.54 0.22 -10.52
C LYS A 13 17.88 -0.95 -11.25
N GLY A 14 18.41 -1.30 -12.42
CA GLY A 14 17.88 -2.36 -13.27
C GLY A 14 16.77 -1.92 -14.23
N CYS A 15 16.42 -0.63 -14.28
CA CYS A 15 15.63 -0.07 -15.37
C CYS A 15 16.57 0.22 -16.55
N GLU A 16 16.53 -0.60 -17.60
CA GLU A 16 17.38 -0.44 -18.78
C GLU A 16 16.62 0.23 -19.94
N ARG A 17 15.31 0.04 -19.98
CA ARG A 17 14.44 0.51 -21.04
C ARG A 17 13.33 1.42 -20.51
N PRO A 18 12.78 2.33 -21.34
CA PRO A 18 11.62 3.15 -20.95
C PRO A 18 10.42 2.32 -20.50
N GLU A 19 10.25 1.12 -21.05
CA GLU A 19 9.17 0.20 -20.68
C GLU A 19 9.30 -0.36 -19.25
N ASP A 20 10.53 -0.49 -18.72
CA ASP A 20 10.75 -0.95 -17.34
C ASP A 20 10.26 0.10 -16.32
N LEU A 21 10.26 1.37 -16.70
CA LEU A 21 9.76 2.47 -15.88
C LEU A 21 8.26 2.71 -16.09
N LEU A 22 7.83 2.84 -17.35
CA LEU A 22 6.51 3.35 -17.73
C LEU A 22 5.56 2.29 -18.31
N GLY A 23 6.02 1.06 -18.49
CA GLY A 23 5.20 -0.03 -19.03
C GLY A 23 4.07 -0.46 -18.11
N ASN A 24 3.20 -1.34 -18.62
CA ASN A 24 2.03 -1.84 -17.87
C ASN A 24 2.38 -2.61 -16.58
N ASN A 25 3.61 -3.12 -16.49
CA ASN A 25 4.20 -3.73 -15.30
C ASN A 25 5.49 -3.00 -14.88
N GLY A 26 5.60 -1.71 -15.24
CA GLY A 26 6.77 -0.90 -14.96
C GLY A 26 6.81 -0.41 -13.50
N LEU A 27 7.98 0.06 -13.10
CA LEU A 27 8.30 0.54 -11.76
C LEU A 27 7.29 1.58 -11.25
N MET A 28 6.84 2.52 -12.08
CA MET A 28 5.91 3.56 -11.65
C MET A 28 4.59 2.98 -11.14
N LYS A 29 4.10 1.92 -11.78
CA LYS A 29 2.85 1.26 -11.40
C LYS A 29 3.04 0.46 -10.11
N GLU A 30 4.15 -0.25 -9.99
CA GLU A 30 4.48 -0.99 -8.76
C GLU A 30 4.65 -0.03 -7.59
N LEU A 31 5.39 1.05 -7.77
CA LEU A 31 5.61 2.08 -6.74
C LEU A 31 4.27 2.67 -6.27
N LYS A 32 3.37 2.99 -7.21
CA LYS A 32 2.03 3.48 -6.88
C LYS A 32 1.25 2.48 -6.02
N ILE A 33 1.25 1.20 -6.39
CA ILE A 33 0.61 0.12 -5.62
C ILE A 33 1.20 0.06 -4.21
N LYS A 34 2.53 -0.02 -4.08
CA LYS A 34 3.22 -0.12 -2.79
C LYS A 34 2.97 1.07 -1.88
N LEU A 35 2.96 2.28 -2.43
CA LEU A 35 2.65 3.50 -1.67
C LEU A 35 1.19 3.49 -1.18
N MET A 36 0.24 3.10 -2.02
CA MET A 36 -1.17 2.97 -1.61
C MET A 36 -1.35 1.92 -0.52
N GLU A 37 -0.76 0.74 -0.67
CA GLU A 37 -0.81 -0.33 0.34
C GLU A 37 -0.21 0.12 1.67
N ARG A 38 0.90 0.87 1.64
CA ARG A 38 1.53 1.42 2.83
C ARG A 38 0.66 2.47 3.51
N MET A 39 0.01 3.35 2.74
CA MET A 39 -0.94 4.33 3.28
C MET A 39 -2.15 3.64 3.90
N LEU A 40 -2.74 2.65 3.24
CA LEU A 40 -3.84 1.85 3.79
C LEU A 40 -3.44 1.12 5.08
N GLY A 41 -2.21 0.61 5.15
CA GLY A 41 -1.67 0.00 6.36
C GLY A 41 -1.58 0.99 7.52
N ALA A 42 -1.18 2.23 7.24
CA ALA A 42 -1.14 3.32 8.21
C ALA A 42 -2.53 3.77 8.65
N GLU A 43 -3.51 3.82 7.74
CA GLU A 43 -4.92 4.05 8.09
C GLU A 43 -5.43 2.96 9.04
N LEU A 44 -5.12 1.69 8.77
CA LEU A 44 -5.50 0.59 9.67
C LEU A 44 -4.77 0.68 11.02
N THR A 45 -3.50 1.12 11.04
CA THR A 45 -2.79 1.44 12.29
C THR A 45 -3.53 2.50 13.09
N ALA A 46 -3.95 3.59 12.44
CA ALA A 46 -4.68 4.66 13.10
C ALA A 46 -6.05 4.18 13.62
N HIS A 47 -6.76 3.37 12.85
CA HIS A 47 -8.05 2.76 13.23
C HIS A 47 -7.94 1.84 14.44
N LEU A 48 -6.92 0.97 14.46
CA LEU A 48 -6.74 -0.02 15.52
C LEU A 48 -5.95 0.48 16.72
N GLY A 49 -5.20 1.57 16.59
CA GLY A 49 -4.36 2.13 17.66
C GLY A 49 -3.05 1.38 17.91
N TYR A 50 -2.66 0.43 17.05
CA TYR A 50 -1.40 -0.31 17.17
C TYR A 50 -0.80 -0.70 15.81
N GLU A 51 0.53 -0.78 15.78
CA GLU A 51 1.32 -1.03 14.57
C GLU A 51 1.21 -2.47 14.05
N ASP A 52 1.46 -2.66 12.76
CA ASP A 52 1.55 -4.00 12.19
C ASP A 52 2.73 -4.79 12.81
N GLY A 53 2.50 -6.08 13.06
CA GLY A 53 3.46 -6.95 13.75
C GLY A 53 3.66 -6.67 15.24
N LYS A 54 2.93 -5.71 15.84
CA LYS A 54 2.89 -5.50 17.29
C LYS A 54 1.73 -6.24 17.93
N GLU A 55 1.91 -6.62 19.19
CA GLU A 55 0.84 -7.18 20.00
C GLU A 55 -0.21 -6.09 20.27
N ALA A 56 -1.47 -6.46 20.09
CA ALA A 56 -2.57 -5.55 20.32
C ALA A 56 -2.79 -5.33 21.83
N PRO A 57 -3.35 -4.19 22.23
CA PRO A 57 -3.75 -3.95 23.62
C PRO A 57 -4.64 -5.08 24.17
N PRO A 58 -4.44 -5.50 25.43
CA PRO A 58 -5.13 -6.64 26.01
C PRO A 58 -6.65 -6.43 26.16
N ASP A 59 -7.08 -5.17 26.27
CA ASP A 59 -8.46 -4.72 26.41
C ASP A 59 -9.20 -4.55 25.07
N GLN A 60 -8.47 -4.54 23.96
CA GLN A 60 -9.06 -4.45 22.63
C GLN A 60 -9.45 -5.85 22.15
N VAL A 61 -10.62 -6.01 21.53
CA VAL A 61 -11.05 -7.28 20.91
C VAL A 61 -10.67 -7.34 19.43
N ASN A 62 -10.79 -6.20 18.74
CA ASN A 62 -10.52 -6.12 17.31
C ASN A 62 -9.04 -6.34 16.97
N ARG A 63 -8.75 -7.00 15.84
CA ARG A 63 -7.39 -7.35 15.41
C ARG A 63 -7.24 -7.15 13.91
N ARG A 64 -6.01 -6.94 13.44
CA ARG A 64 -5.67 -7.12 12.01
C ARG A 64 -6.04 -8.54 11.57
N ASN A 65 -6.62 -8.66 10.37
CA ASN A 65 -7.09 -9.93 9.82
C ASN A 65 -6.65 -10.12 8.35
N GLY A 66 -5.37 -9.87 8.10
CA GLY A 66 -4.76 -9.95 6.78
C GLY A 66 -5.25 -8.84 5.84
N SER A 67 -5.32 -9.17 4.55
CA SER A 67 -5.74 -8.24 3.49
C SER A 67 -6.66 -8.93 2.48
N SER A 68 -7.33 -8.13 1.66
CA SER A 68 -8.19 -8.56 0.57
C SER A 68 -7.77 -7.88 -0.73
N ALA A 69 -7.76 -8.63 -1.83
CA ALA A 69 -7.38 -8.08 -3.13
C ALA A 69 -8.51 -7.22 -3.71
N LYS A 70 -8.20 -5.97 -4.10
CA LYS A 70 -9.10 -5.07 -4.83
C LYS A 70 -8.39 -4.62 -6.11
N ARG A 71 -9.08 -4.65 -7.25
CA ARG A 71 -8.56 -4.12 -8.53
C ARG A 71 -9.16 -2.75 -8.77
N LEU A 72 -8.34 -1.71 -8.68
CA LEU A 72 -8.75 -0.34 -8.95
C LEU A 72 -8.59 -0.02 -10.42
N LYS A 73 -9.55 0.69 -10.99
CA LYS A 73 -9.48 1.20 -12.36
C LYS A 73 -9.05 2.67 -12.29
N GLY A 74 -7.85 2.95 -12.77
CA GLY A 74 -7.31 4.31 -12.84
C GLY A 74 -6.95 4.70 -14.26
N GLN A 75 -6.33 5.87 -14.41
CA GLN A 75 -5.81 6.36 -15.70
C GLN A 75 -4.69 5.45 -16.25
N ASP A 76 -3.90 4.85 -15.36
CA ASP A 76 -2.81 3.93 -15.68
C ASP A 76 -3.29 2.46 -15.86
N GLY A 77 -4.59 2.26 -16.08
CA GLY A 77 -5.23 0.95 -16.18
C GLY A 77 -5.58 0.32 -14.83
N GLU A 78 -5.60 -1.02 -14.80
CA GLU A 78 -5.92 -1.77 -13.57
C GLU A 78 -4.73 -1.80 -12.60
N LEU A 79 -5.00 -1.41 -11.35
CA LEU A 79 -4.07 -1.46 -10.22
C LEU A 79 -4.56 -2.52 -9.22
N PRO A 80 -3.97 -3.72 -9.22
CA PRO A 80 -4.23 -4.69 -8.15
C PRO A 80 -3.57 -4.20 -6.87
N ILE A 81 -4.35 -4.07 -5.80
CA ILE A 81 -3.87 -3.68 -4.46
C ILE A 81 -4.38 -4.67 -3.41
N ALA A 82 -3.59 -4.85 -2.36
CA ALA A 82 -4.00 -5.56 -1.14
C ALA A 82 -4.51 -4.56 -0.10
N VAL A 83 -5.83 -4.55 0.12
CA VAL A 83 -6.46 -3.69 1.13
C VAL A 83 -6.43 -4.40 2.48
N PRO A 84 -5.77 -3.85 3.51
CA PRO A 84 -5.72 -4.45 4.83
C PRO A 84 -7.09 -4.33 5.51
N ARG A 85 -7.40 -5.25 6.42
CA ARG A 85 -8.69 -5.30 7.11
C ARG A 85 -8.55 -5.68 8.57
N ASP A 86 -9.52 -5.26 9.36
CA ASP A 86 -9.71 -5.66 10.73
C ASP A 86 -10.59 -6.92 10.84
N ARG A 87 -10.65 -7.52 12.04
CA ARG A 87 -11.39 -8.75 12.33
C ARG A 87 -12.88 -8.46 12.37
N ASP A 88 -13.24 -7.32 12.94
CA ASP A 88 -14.63 -6.93 13.15
C ASP A 88 -15.29 -6.34 11.89
N GLY A 89 -14.49 -6.06 10.83
CA GLY A 89 -14.97 -5.51 9.57
C GLY A 89 -15.45 -4.05 9.70
N SER A 90 -14.97 -3.34 10.71
CA SER A 90 -15.32 -1.95 11.01
C SER A 90 -14.41 -0.93 10.32
N PHE A 91 -13.31 -1.37 9.72
CA PHE A 91 -12.37 -0.50 9.04
C PHE A 91 -12.90 -0.10 7.65
N GLU A 92 -13.14 1.20 7.47
CA GLU A 92 -13.50 1.80 6.18
C GLU A 92 -12.36 2.70 5.69
N PRO A 93 -11.52 2.24 4.72
CA PRO A 93 -10.39 3.02 4.25
C PRO A 93 -10.83 4.28 3.48
N GLU A 94 -10.18 5.40 3.76
CA GLU A 94 -10.50 6.67 3.11
C GLU A 94 -9.87 6.76 1.71
N LEU A 95 -8.65 6.24 1.56
CA LEU A 95 -7.90 6.28 0.30
C LEU A 95 -8.64 5.57 -0.85
N VAL A 96 -9.39 4.51 -0.54
CA VAL A 96 -9.98 3.61 -1.54
C VAL A 96 -11.43 3.28 -1.19
N LYS A 97 -12.31 4.26 -1.38
CA LYS A 97 -13.77 4.07 -1.33
C LYS A 97 -14.26 3.19 -2.50
#